data_AF-A0A971AQY6-F1
#
_entry.id   AF-A0A971AQY6-F1
#
_cell.length_a   1.000
_cell.length_b   1.000
_cell.length_c   1.000
_cell.angle_alpha   90.00
_cell.angle_beta   90.00
_cell.angle_gamma   90.00
#
_symmetry.space_group_name_H-M   'P 1'
#
loop_
_entity.id
_entity.type
_entity.pdbx_description
1 polymer ?
#
loop_
_entity_poly.entity_id
_entity_poly.type
_entity_poly.pdbx_seq_one_letter_code
_entity_poly.pdbx_strand_id
1 'polypeptide(L)' 'MGIDLAAKEVTEKMIDGLLFKKMLVVADINLREKAEEINKLNVFPVPDGDTGTNMSLTL' A
#
# COMPACT_ATOMS: atom_id res chain seq x y z
N MET A 1 6.98 7.83 -46.64
CA MET A 1 6.34 7.88 -45.30
C MET A 1 7.32 7.31 -44.30
N GLY A 2 8.18 8.15 -43.74
CA GLY A 2 9.02 7.75 -42.61
C GLY A 2 8.13 7.72 -41.38
N ILE A 3 7.95 6.54 -40.79
CA ILE A 3 7.21 6.41 -39.54
C ILE A 3 8.15 6.90 -38.45
N ASP A 4 7.87 8.09 -37.96
CA ASP A 4 8.50 8.67 -36.78
C ASP A 4 8.12 7.80 -35.57
N LEU A 5 9.04 6.91 -35.18
CA LEU A 5 8.98 6.19 -33.92
C LEU A 5 9.52 7.13 -32.84
N ALA A 6 8.69 8.09 -32.45
CA ALA A 6 8.87 8.80 -31.19
C ALA A 6 8.78 7.75 -30.08
N ALA A 7 9.93 7.25 -29.63
CA ALA A 7 10.04 6.41 -28.47
C ALA A 7 9.45 7.19 -27.29
N LYS A 8 8.25 6.78 -26.89
CA LYS A 8 7.58 7.33 -25.70
C LYS A 8 8.53 7.04 -24.54
N GLU A 9 9.12 8.08 -23.95
CA GLU A 9 9.92 7.92 -22.73
C GLU A 9 9.01 7.33 -21.66
N VAL A 10 9.11 6.02 -21.46
CA VAL A 10 8.55 5.35 -20.29
C VAL A 10 9.52 5.67 -19.16
N THR A 11 9.30 6.78 -18.47
CA THR A 11 10.01 7.06 -17.22
C THR A 11 9.54 6.06 -16.18
N GLU A 12 10.32 5.01 -15.94
CA GLU A 12 10.11 4.12 -14.80
C GLU A 12 10.24 4.94 -13.51
N LYS A 13 9.18 4.99 -12.72
CA LYS A 13 9.23 5.61 -11.39
C LYS A 13 9.99 4.67 -10.46
N MET A 14 11.20 5.07 -10.07
CA MET A 14 12.03 4.34 -9.12
C MET A 14 11.62 4.70 -7.68
N ILE A 15 11.54 3.68 -6.81
CA ILE A 15 11.40 3.87 -5.36
C ILE A 15 12.79 3.78 -4.75
N ASP A 16 13.32 4.91 -4.29
CA ASP A 16 14.56 4.93 -3.52
C ASP A 16 14.31 4.60 -2.03
N GLY A 17 15.39 4.39 -1.27
CA GLY A 17 15.29 4.03 0.15
C GLY A 17 14.64 5.10 1.03
N LEU A 18 14.77 6.38 0.68
CA LEU A 18 14.15 7.47 1.45
C LEU A 18 12.64 7.51 1.21
N LEU A 19 12.22 7.37 -0.03
CA LEU A 19 10.82 7.25 -0.40
C LEU A 19 10.20 6.01 0.24
N PHE A 20 10.88 4.86 0.17
CA PHE A 20 10.40 3.63 0.81
C PHE A 20 10.20 3.80 2.32
N LYS A 21 11.16 4.41 3.03
CA LYS A 21 11.01 4.73 4.46
C LYS A 21 9.78 5.60 4.72
N LYS A 22 9.55 6.64 3.91
CA LYS A 22 8.37 7.51 4.06
C LYS A 22 7.08 6.75 3.82
N MET A 23 7.05 5.85 2.83
CA MET A 23 5.90 5.00 2.55
C MET A 23 5.56 4.11 3.76
N LEU A 24 6.56 3.50 4.40
CA LEU A 24 6.35 2.67 5.59
C LEU A 24 5.77 3.48 6.77
N VAL A 25 6.31 4.68 7.04
CA VAL A 25 5.79 5.56 8.11
C VAL A 25 4.33 5.93 7.86
N VAL A 26 3.98 6.30 6.63
CA VAL A 26 2.60 6.65 6.27
C VAL A 26 1.69 5.43 6.31
N ALA A 27 2.20 4.25 5.93
CA ALA A 27 1.45 3.00 6.00
C ALA A 27 1.11 2.61 7.45
N ASP A 28 2.06 2.70 8.38
CA ASP A 28 1.85 2.43 9.81
C ASP A 28 0.76 3.34 10.40
N ILE A 29 0.86 4.66 10.17
CA ILE A 29 -0.15 5.62 10.64
C ILE A 29 -1.54 5.27 10.11
N ASN A 30 -1.65 5.03 8.79
CA ASN A 30 -2.95 4.72 8.17
C ASN A 30 -3.53 3.38 8.66
N LEU A 31 -2.69 2.37 8.89
CA LEU A 31 -3.15 1.07 9.39
C LEU A 31 -3.68 1.20 10.83
N ARG A 32 -2.98 1.93 11.69
CA ARG A 32 -3.44 2.21 13.06
C ARG A 32 -4.76 2.96 13.08
N GLU A 33 -4.89 4.00 12.26
CA GLU A 33 -6.11 4.83 12.19
C GLU A 33 -7.32 4.05 11.64
N LYS A 34 -7.09 3.07 10.77
CA LYS A 34 -8.14 2.28 10.10
C LYS A 34 -8.30 0.87 10.65
N ALA A 35 -7.58 0.50 11.72
CA ALA A 35 -7.59 -0.87 12.25
C ALA A 35 -9.02 -1.37 12.53
N GLU A 36 -9.86 -0.55 13.15
CA GLU A 36 -11.27 -0.88 13.44
C GLU A 36 -12.15 -1.01 12.20
N GLU A 37 -11.86 -0.26 11.14
CA GLU A 37 -12.54 -0.40 9.86
C GLU A 37 -12.13 -1.73 9.20
N ILE A 38 -10.82 -2.02 9.19
CA ILE A 38 -10.24 -3.23 8.60
C ILE A 38 -10.71 -4.49 9.34
N ASN A 39 -10.81 -4.44 10.67
CA ASN A 39 -11.39 -5.51 11.49
C ASN A 39 -12.81 -5.90 11.04
N LYS A 40 -13.55 -4.97 10.42
CA LYS A 40 -14.92 -5.19 9.91
C LYS A 40 -14.98 -5.61 8.45
N LEU A 41 -13.89 -5.48 7.69
CA LEU A 41 -13.86 -5.82 6.27
C LEU A 41 -13.72 -7.32 6.03
N ASN A 42 -12.88 -7.99 6.83
CA ASN A 42 -12.63 -9.42 6.68
C ASN A 42 -13.51 -10.24 7.65
N VAL A 43 -14.68 -10.65 7.17
CA VAL A 43 -15.71 -11.34 7.97
C VAL A 43 -15.97 -12.80 7.56
N PHE A 44 -15.05 -13.42 6.82
CA PHE A 44 -15.24 -14.76 6.24
C PHE A 44 -14.33 -15.85 6.85
N PRO A 45 -14.82 -17.07 7.17
CA PRO A 45 -16.22 -17.49 7.32
C PRO A 45 -16.81 -17.11 8.70
N VAL A 46 -15.96 -16.67 9.64
CA VAL A 46 -16.32 -16.19 10.97
C VAL A 46 -15.55 -14.89 11.21
N PRO A 47 -16.19 -13.80 11.68
CA PRO A 47 -15.48 -12.57 12.03
C PRO A 47 -14.56 -12.84 13.24
N ASP A 48 -13.25 -12.84 13.02
CA ASP A 48 -12.25 -12.83 14.10
C ASP A 48 -12.10 -11.43 14.72
N GLY A 49 -12.43 -10.39 13.95
CA GLY A 49 -12.43 -9.00 14.39
C GLY A 49 -11.03 -8.47 14.70
N ASP A 50 -9.98 -9.15 14.24
CA ASP A 50 -8.59 -8.83 14.59
C ASP A 50 -7.71 -8.58 13.35
N THR A 51 -8.26 -8.68 12.14
CA THR A 51 -7.50 -8.52 10.89
C THR A 51 -6.72 -7.19 10.83
N GLY A 52 -7.35 -6.06 11.16
CA GLY A 52 -6.72 -4.74 11.20
C GLY A 52 -5.70 -4.59 12.33
N THR A 53 -5.96 -5.23 13.47
CA THR A 53 -5.00 -5.32 14.59
C THR A 53 -3.74 -6.07 14.17
N ASN A 54 -3.88 -7.24 13.55
CA ASN A 54 -2.78 -8.06 13.07
C ASN A 54 -1.92 -7.33 12.03
N MET A 55 -2.55 -6.57 11.12
CA MET A 55 -1.83 -5.74 10.16
C MET A 55 -1.06 -4.59 10.83
N SER A 56 -1.66 -3.91 11.81
CA SER A 56 -1.01 -2.80 12.54
C SER A 56 0.16 -3.24 13.42
N LEU A 57 0.16 -4.50 13.88
CA LEU A 57 1.26 -5.07 14.68
C LEU A 57 2.44 -5.54 13.82
N THR A 58 2.27 -5.65 12.50
CA THR A 58 3.31 -6.14 11.58
C THR A 58 4.28 -5.03 11.13
N LEU A 59 3.80 -3.78 11.07
CA LEU A 59 4.60 -2.60 10.70
C LEU A 59 5.17 -1.90 11.94
#